data_AF-A0AA35WIC7-F1
#
_entry.id   AF-A0AA35WIC7-F1
#
_cell.length_a   1.000
_cell.length_b   1.000
_cell.length_c   1.000
_cell.angle_alpha   90.00
_cell.angle_beta   90.00
_cell.angle_gamma   90.00
#
_symmetry.space_group_name_H-M   'P 1'
#
loop_
_entity.id
_entity.type
_entity.pdbx_description
1 polymer ?
#
loop_
_entity_poly.entity_id
_entity_poly.type
_entity_poly.pdbx_seq_one_letter_code
_entity_poly.pdbx_strand_id
1 'polypeptide(L)'
;MGILNVTPDSFSDGGCYLDVEQAVAHAELMVAEGASLIDIGGESSRPEASPVSISEELARILPVIRAIVDTVDVLLSVDTYKAEVARHALEAGAHLINDITALRGDTTMAAVVSEMEAGLILMHMKGMRWQDVEIRSNTVGKPELVLHGEVQRCAQERNINSTFVSMSHTNDYAVAQVTLCSV
;
A
#
# COMPACT_ATOMS: atom_id res chain seq x y z
N MET A 1 -7.39 -5.32 7.41
CA MET A 1 -6.02 -4.91 7.05
C MET A 1 -5.29 -4.63 8.36
N GLY A 2 -4.19 -5.33 8.62
CA GLY A 2 -3.26 -5.02 9.72
C GLY A 2 -2.22 -4.02 9.26
N ILE A 3 -1.76 -3.13 10.16
CA ILE A 3 -0.76 -2.10 9.85
C ILE A 3 0.53 -2.41 10.62
N LEU A 4 1.61 -2.68 9.89
CA LEU A 4 2.91 -3.03 10.44
C LEU A 4 3.92 -1.91 10.14
N ASN A 5 4.11 -1.02 11.12
CA ASN A 5 5.07 0.08 10.99
C ASN A 5 6.47 -0.40 11.39
N VAL A 6 7.41 -0.40 10.47
CA VAL A 6 8.82 -0.77 10.67
C VAL A 6 9.65 0.50 10.84
N THR A 7 9.35 1.27 11.87
CA THR A 7 10.08 2.48 12.25
C THR A 7 10.83 2.27 13.57
N PRO A 8 11.93 3.01 13.84
CA PRO A 8 12.68 2.87 15.08
C PRO A 8 11.83 3.00 16.36
N ASP A 9 10.79 3.83 16.30
CA ASP A 9 9.86 4.06 17.42
C ASP A 9 8.88 2.90 17.65
N SER A 10 8.76 1.96 16.71
CA SER A 10 7.79 0.86 16.76
C SER A 10 8.32 -0.38 17.49
N PHE A 11 9.64 -0.56 17.60
CA PHE A 11 10.29 -1.78 18.13
C PHE A 11 11.54 -1.52 18.99
N SER A 12 11.59 -0.38 19.69
CA SER A 12 12.79 0.32 20.19
C SER A 12 13.75 -0.41 21.16
N ASP A 13 13.63 -1.72 21.41
CA ASP A 13 14.42 -2.40 22.46
C ASP A 13 15.35 -3.52 21.93
N GLY A 14 15.42 -3.75 20.61
CA GLY A 14 16.19 -4.85 20.00
C GLY A 14 17.10 -4.42 18.85
N GLY A 15 18.13 -5.22 18.54
CA GLY A 15 18.91 -5.01 17.30
C GLY A 15 18.11 -5.39 16.05
N CYS A 16 18.62 -5.10 14.85
CA CYS A 16 17.89 -5.31 13.58
C CYS A 16 17.28 -6.72 13.39
N TYR A 17 17.92 -7.77 13.93
CA TYR A 17 17.38 -9.14 13.87
C TYR A 17 16.19 -9.34 14.82
N LEU A 18 16.27 -8.76 16.02
CA LEU A 18 15.18 -8.80 17.00
C LEU A 18 13.96 -8.03 16.48
N ASP A 19 14.18 -6.97 15.70
CA ASP A 19 13.12 -6.16 15.10
C ASP A 19 12.37 -6.95 14.01
N VAL A 20 13.09 -7.77 13.22
CA VAL A 20 12.47 -8.65 12.20
C VAL A 20 11.64 -9.75 12.84
N GLU A 21 12.17 -10.44 13.85
CA GLU A 21 11.44 -11.50 14.57
C GLU A 21 10.15 -10.96 15.22
N GLN A 22 10.24 -9.78 15.83
CA GLN A 22 9.06 -9.09 16.39
C GLN A 22 8.05 -8.70 15.31
N ALA A 23 8.51 -8.20 14.16
CA ALA A 23 7.63 -7.84 13.05
C ALA A 23 6.89 -9.07 12.49
N VAL A 24 7.57 -10.21 12.38
CA VAL A 24 6.96 -11.50 11.97
C VAL A 24 5.91 -11.96 12.99
N ALA A 25 6.25 -11.98 14.28
CA ALA A 25 5.31 -12.39 15.32
C ALA A 25 4.05 -11.48 15.36
N HIS A 26 4.24 -10.17 15.10
CA HIS A 26 3.13 -9.23 15.00
C HIS A 26 2.27 -9.52 13.75
N ALA A 27 2.89 -9.81 12.61
CA ALA A 27 2.19 -10.19 11.40
C ALA A 27 1.34 -11.46 11.61
N GLU A 28 1.90 -12.50 12.23
CA GLU A 28 1.17 -13.73 12.57
C GLU A 28 -0.03 -13.45 13.49
N LEU A 29 0.15 -12.58 14.49
CA LEU A 29 -0.94 -12.16 15.37
C LEU A 29 -2.05 -11.45 14.59
N MET A 30 -1.71 -10.51 13.70
CA MET A 30 -2.70 -9.82 12.86
C MET A 30 -3.52 -10.80 12.02
N VAL A 31 -2.86 -11.83 11.46
CA VAL A 31 -3.55 -12.89 10.70
C VAL A 31 -4.46 -13.71 11.61
N ALA A 32 -4.00 -14.10 12.80
CA ALA A 32 -4.80 -14.81 13.78
C ALA A 32 -6.04 -14.00 14.23
N GLU A 33 -5.93 -12.66 14.26
CA GLU A 33 -7.03 -11.73 14.53
C GLU A 33 -7.92 -11.46 13.31
N GLY A 34 -7.63 -12.06 12.16
CA GLY A 34 -8.47 -12.03 10.96
C GLY A 34 -8.06 -11.01 9.90
N ALA A 35 -6.84 -10.46 9.94
CA ALA A 35 -6.33 -9.64 8.85
C ALA A 35 -6.13 -10.48 7.58
N SER A 36 -6.74 -10.08 6.47
CA SER A 36 -6.51 -10.68 5.14
C SER A 36 -5.46 -9.93 4.29
N LEU A 37 -4.91 -8.85 4.84
CA LEU A 37 -3.95 -7.95 4.22
C LEU A 37 -3.10 -7.33 5.33
N ILE A 38 -1.79 -7.27 5.16
CA ILE A 38 -0.86 -6.54 6.03
C ILE A 38 -0.24 -5.41 5.23
N ASP A 39 -0.28 -4.19 5.75
CA ASP A 39 0.32 -2.99 5.15
C ASP A 39 1.60 -2.62 5.91
N ILE A 40 2.73 -2.66 5.22
CA ILE A 40 4.08 -2.52 5.80
C ILE A 40 4.61 -1.14 5.45
N GLY A 41 4.92 -0.32 6.46
CA GLY A 41 5.45 1.04 6.28
C GLY A 41 6.84 1.21 6.90
N GLY A 42 7.83 1.61 6.10
CA GLY A 42 9.20 1.91 6.57
C GLY A 42 9.45 3.39 6.89
N GLU A 43 8.58 4.26 6.38
CA GLU A 43 8.57 5.70 6.63
C GLU A 43 7.31 6.10 7.41
N SER A 44 7.44 7.05 8.34
CA SER A 44 6.26 7.60 9.02
C SER A 44 5.61 8.68 8.16
N SER A 45 4.32 8.55 7.89
CA SER A 45 3.50 9.56 7.22
C SER A 45 2.92 10.61 8.20
N ARG A 46 3.40 10.67 9.44
CA ARG A 46 2.95 11.64 10.44
C ARG A 46 3.38 13.07 10.05
N PRO A 47 2.58 14.11 10.36
CA PRO A 47 2.84 15.48 9.93
C PRO A 47 4.21 16.07 10.31
N GLU A 48 4.83 15.55 11.37
CA GLU A 48 6.13 16.03 11.88
C GLU A 48 7.29 15.07 11.58
N ALA A 49 7.02 13.96 10.89
CA ALA A 49 8.05 13.01 10.52
C ALA A 49 8.97 13.60 9.43
N SER A 50 10.28 13.41 9.60
CA SER A 50 11.24 13.71 8.55
C SER A 50 11.22 12.57 7.52
N PRO A 51 11.20 12.86 6.21
CA PRO A 51 11.33 11.84 5.18
C PRO A 51 12.63 11.05 5.37
N VAL A 52 12.59 9.75 5.09
CA VAL A 52 13.80 8.90 5.09
C VAL A 52 14.32 8.72 3.67
N SER A 53 15.62 8.41 3.56
CA SER A 53 16.20 8.08 2.26
C SER A 53 15.66 6.74 1.73
N ILE A 54 15.67 6.54 0.41
CA ILE A 54 15.31 5.26 -0.22
C ILE A 54 16.07 4.10 0.42
N SER A 55 17.39 4.24 0.55
CA SER A 55 18.25 3.21 1.13
C SER A 55 17.88 2.86 2.57
N GLU A 56 17.47 3.86 3.36
CA GLU A 56 17.05 3.67 4.74
C GLU A 56 15.68 2.98 4.83
N GLU A 57 14.71 3.39 4.03
CA GLU A 57 13.40 2.74 3.95
C GLU A 57 13.53 1.27 3.52
N LEU A 58 14.34 1.01 2.48
CA LEU A 58 14.64 -0.35 2.01
C LEU A 58 15.30 -1.20 3.09
N ALA A 59 16.27 -0.65 3.81
CA ALA A 59 16.97 -1.37 4.88
C ALA A 59 16.01 -1.79 6.02
N ARG A 60 14.95 -1.01 6.25
CA ARG A 60 13.91 -1.32 7.23
C ARG A 60 12.96 -2.40 6.72
N ILE A 61 12.38 -2.21 5.53
CA ILE A 61 11.25 -3.05 5.09
C ILE A 61 11.67 -4.37 4.43
N LEU A 62 12.78 -4.42 3.69
CA LEU A 62 13.11 -5.62 2.89
C LEU A 62 13.35 -6.88 3.74
N PRO A 63 14.09 -6.82 4.88
CA PRO A 63 14.24 -7.98 5.74
C PRO A 63 12.90 -8.48 6.29
N VAL A 64 12.00 -7.56 6.63
CA VAL A 64 10.66 -7.86 7.17
C VAL A 64 9.76 -8.49 6.11
N ILE A 65 9.68 -7.91 4.91
CA ILE A 65 8.88 -8.45 3.80
C ILE A 65 9.30 -9.89 3.48
N ARG A 66 10.61 -10.13 3.34
CA ARG A 66 11.16 -11.46 3.03
C ARG A 66 10.88 -12.48 4.13
N ALA A 67 10.86 -12.06 5.39
CA ALA A 67 10.56 -12.95 6.49
C ALA A 67 9.06 -13.26 6.59
N ILE A 68 8.20 -12.29 6.30
CA ILE A 68 6.74 -12.44 6.40
C ILE A 68 6.16 -13.23 5.23
N VAL A 69 6.67 -13.05 4.00
CA VAL A 69 6.13 -13.72 2.81
C VAL A 69 6.16 -15.25 2.92
N ASP A 70 7.11 -15.79 3.67
CA ASP A 70 7.26 -17.23 3.89
C ASP A 70 6.45 -17.75 5.11
N THR A 71 5.88 -16.86 5.94
CA THR A 71 5.25 -17.24 7.22
C THR A 71 3.75 -17.04 7.28
N VAL A 72 3.18 -16.11 6.50
CA VAL A 72 1.74 -15.83 6.52
C VAL A 72 1.09 -15.96 5.14
N ASP A 73 -0.12 -16.52 5.11
CA ASP A 73 -0.91 -16.71 3.88
C ASP A 73 -1.92 -15.57 3.68
N VAL A 74 -1.41 -14.34 3.57
CA VAL A 74 -2.22 -13.13 3.34
C VAL A 74 -1.54 -12.17 2.38
N LEU A 75 -2.30 -11.25 1.79
CA LEU A 75 -1.73 -10.23 0.92
C LEU A 75 -0.81 -9.30 1.71
N LEU A 76 0.28 -8.87 1.06
CA LEU A 76 1.23 -7.91 1.60
C LEU A 76 1.19 -6.64 0.76
N SER A 77 0.90 -5.52 1.41
CA SER A 77 0.97 -4.17 0.85
C SER A 77 2.17 -3.44 1.44
N VAL A 78 2.78 -2.53 0.67
CA VAL A 78 3.82 -1.63 1.16
C VAL A 78 3.36 -0.18 1.04
N ASP A 79 3.31 0.52 2.17
CA ASP A 79 3.04 1.96 2.26
C ASP A 79 4.29 2.74 1.85
N THR A 80 4.32 3.14 0.58
CA THR A 80 5.40 3.98 0.05
C THR A 80 4.93 4.78 -1.16
N TYR A 81 5.45 6.01 -1.26
CA TYR A 81 5.28 6.87 -2.43
C TYR A 81 6.53 6.89 -3.33
N LYS A 82 7.57 6.13 -3.00
CA LYS A 82 8.84 6.09 -3.74
C LYS A 82 8.87 4.88 -4.67
N ALA A 83 8.94 5.10 -5.98
CA ALA A 83 8.81 4.01 -6.95
C ALA A 83 9.97 2.99 -6.86
N GLU A 84 11.17 3.44 -6.50
CA GLU A 84 12.31 2.54 -6.28
C GLU A 84 12.09 1.62 -5.07
N VAL A 85 11.48 2.13 -4.00
CA VAL A 85 11.12 1.33 -2.82
C VAL A 85 10.06 0.30 -3.19
N ALA A 86 9.02 0.74 -3.92
CA ALA A 86 7.97 -0.13 -4.44
C ALA A 86 8.53 -1.28 -5.28
N ARG A 87 9.46 -1.00 -6.22
CA ARG A 87 10.05 -2.04 -7.07
C ARG A 87 10.71 -3.14 -6.23
N HIS A 88 11.61 -2.76 -5.33
CA HIS A 88 12.34 -3.73 -4.51
C HIS A 88 11.42 -4.48 -3.52
N ALA A 89 10.38 -3.82 -3.02
CA ALA A 89 9.37 -4.47 -2.19
C ALA A 89 8.60 -5.55 -2.94
N LEU A 90 8.17 -5.26 -4.18
CA LEU A 90 7.47 -6.22 -5.04
C LEU A 90 8.41 -7.38 -5.43
N GLU A 91 9.67 -7.09 -5.76
CA GLU A 91 10.70 -8.13 -5.99
C GLU A 91 10.96 -9.00 -4.76
N ALA A 92 10.74 -8.46 -3.56
CA ALA A 92 10.88 -9.19 -2.30
C ALA A 92 9.64 -10.02 -1.92
N GLY A 93 8.55 -9.95 -2.69
CA GLY A 93 7.34 -10.74 -2.48
C GLY A 93 6.11 -9.95 -1.99
N ALA A 94 6.17 -8.62 -1.97
CA ALA A 94 4.97 -7.82 -1.75
C ALA A 94 4.00 -7.95 -2.95
N HIS A 95 2.70 -7.82 -2.66
CA HIS A 95 1.63 -8.01 -3.65
C HIS A 95 1.00 -6.68 -4.09
N LEU A 96 1.00 -5.67 -3.21
CA LEU A 96 0.41 -4.36 -3.47
C LEU A 96 1.34 -3.22 -3.03
N ILE A 97 1.15 -2.07 -3.66
CA ILE A 97 1.68 -0.79 -3.20
C ILE A 97 0.54 0.09 -2.72
N ASN A 98 0.70 0.67 -1.53
CA ASN A 98 -0.16 1.71 -1.00
C ASN A 98 0.51 3.07 -1.17
N ASP A 99 0.11 3.82 -2.20
CA ASP A 99 0.63 5.15 -2.48
C ASP A 99 -0.34 6.21 -1.96
N ILE A 100 0.00 6.75 -0.79
CA ILE A 100 -0.79 7.78 -0.12
C ILE A 100 -0.86 9.11 -0.89
N THR A 101 0.02 9.30 -1.89
CA THR A 101 0.08 10.52 -2.71
C THR A 101 -0.77 10.43 -3.97
N ALA A 102 -1.42 9.29 -4.21
CA ALA A 102 -2.19 9.01 -5.42
C ALA A 102 -1.39 9.24 -6.72
N LEU A 103 -0.20 8.65 -6.84
CA LEU A 103 0.73 8.75 -7.99
C LEU A 103 1.32 10.15 -8.21
N ARG A 104 1.25 11.04 -7.22
CA ARG A 104 1.80 12.41 -7.31
C ARG A 104 3.20 12.53 -6.72
N GLY A 105 3.59 11.64 -5.80
CA GLY A 105 4.90 11.64 -5.16
C GLY A 105 6.01 11.26 -6.12
N ASP A 106 5.85 10.12 -6.80
CA ASP A 106 6.78 9.63 -7.81
C ASP A 106 6.04 9.30 -9.11
N THR A 107 6.36 10.02 -10.18
CA THR A 107 5.70 9.85 -11.48
C THR A 107 6.03 8.50 -12.12
N THR A 108 7.03 7.76 -11.66
CA THR A 108 7.34 6.43 -12.21
C THR A 108 6.59 5.30 -11.49
N MET A 109 5.90 5.57 -10.38
CA MET A 109 5.24 4.57 -9.54
C MET A 109 4.32 3.62 -10.33
N ALA A 110 3.37 4.13 -11.11
CA ALA A 110 2.48 3.21 -11.82
C ALA A 110 3.16 2.38 -12.90
N ALA A 111 4.27 2.86 -13.48
CA ALA A 111 5.03 2.06 -14.44
C ALA A 111 5.66 0.86 -13.72
N VAL A 112 6.24 1.08 -12.54
CA VAL A 112 6.74 0.01 -11.67
C VAL A 112 5.62 -0.98 -11.33
N VAL A 113 4.48 -0.51 -10.85
CA VAL A 113 3.38 -1.39 -10.43
C VAL A 113 2.81 -2.19 -11.61
N SER A 114 2.72 -1.56 -12.78
CA SER A 114 2.32 -2.21 -14.03
C SER A 114 3.30 -3.30 -14.47
N GLU A 115 4.60 -2.98 -14.54
CA GLU A 115 5.66 -3.92 -14.93
C GLU A 115 5.74 -5.13 -14.00
N MET A 116 5.45 -4.94 -12.72
CA MET A 116 5.49 -5.98 -11.68
C MET A 116 4.16 -6.72 -11.53
N GLU A 117 3.15 -6.40 -12.35
CA GLU A 117 1.79 -6.97 -12.30
C GLU A 117 1.16 -6.90 -10.88
N ALA A 118 1.45 -5.84 -10.14
CA ALA A 118 1.09 -5.70 -8.73
C ALA A 118 -0.20 -4.89 -8.52
N GLY A 119 -0.79 -5.02 -7.33
CA GLY A 119 -1.92 -4.19 -6.91
C GLY A 119 -1.49 -2.77 -6.52
N LEU A 120 -2.40 -1.81 -6.67
CA LEU A 120 -2.16 -0.41 -6.33
C LEU A 120 -3.32 0.19 -5.57
N ILE A 121 -3.07 0.61 -4.32
CA ILE A 121 -3.98 1.36 -3.47
C ILE A 121 -3.61 2.84 -3.57
N LEU A 122 -4.62 3.69 -3.83
CA LEU A 122 -4.44 5.14 -3.89
C LEU A 122 -5.29 5.79 -2.80
N MET A 123 -4.68 6.66 -1.99
CA MET A 123 -5.40 7.41 -0.96
C MET A 123 -5.69 8.85 -1.39
N HIS A 124 -6.77 9.42 -0.85
CA HIS A 124 -7.05 10.85 -0.99
C HIS A 124 -6.07 11.67 -0.16
N MET A 125 -5.42 12.67 -0.79
CA MET A 125 -4.49 13.59 -0.12
C MET A 125 -4.98 15.04 -0.20
N LYS A 126 -4.59 15.87 0.77
CA LYS A 126 -4.88 17.31 0.82
C LYS A 126 -4.47 17.99 -0.50
N GLY A 127 -5.45 18.59 -1.21
CA GLY A 127 -5.26 19.17 -2.54
C GLY A 127 -5.82 18.32 -3.69
N MET A 128 -6.26 17.08 -3.42
CA MET A 128 -7.21 16.35 -4.26
C MET A 128 -8.63 16.79 -3.92
N ARG A 129 -9.50 16.90 -4.91
CA ARG A 129 -10.92 17.05 -4.61
C ARG A 129 -11.48 15.65 -4.35
N TRP A 130 -12.35 15.50 -3.35
CA TRP A 130 -13.07 14.25 -3.10
C TRP A 130 -13.84 13.74 -4.34
N GLN A 131 -14.12 14.64 -5.29
CA GLN A 131 -14.79 14.31 -6.55
C GLN A 131 -13.87 13.64 -7.59
N ASP A 132 -12.55 13.59 -7.39
CA ASP A 132 -11.63 13.03 -8.39
C ASP A 132 -11.61 11.48 -8.34
N VAL A 133 -12.10 10.86 -7.26
CA VAL A 133 -12.27 9.41 -7.10
C VAL A 133 -13.65 9.16 -6.49
N GLU A 134 -14.56 8.58 -7.26
CA GLU A 134 -15.93 8.27 -6.85
C GLU A 134 -16.14 6.76 -6.78
N ILE A 135 -16.76 6.28 -5.70
CA ILE A 135 -17.27 4.91 -5.64
C ILE A 135 -18.78 4.98 -5.72
N ARG A 136 -19.35 4.36 -6.75
CA ARG A 136 -20.78 4.30 -6.98
C ARG A 136 -21.26 2.86 -7.12
N SER A 137 -22.57 2.66 -7.01
CA SER A 137 -23.17 1.37 -7.35
C SER A 137 -23.40 1.31 -8.86
N ASN A 138 -22.93 0.24 -9.52
CA ASN A 138 -23.19 0.01 -10.93
C ASN A 138 -24.63 -0.50 -11.16
N THR A 139 -25.00 -0.77 -12.42
CA THR A 139 -26.34 -1.20 -12.81
C THR A 139 -26.81 -2.52 -12.18
N VAL A 140 -25.88 -3.31 -11.62
CA VAL A 140 -26.17 -4.57 -10.92
C VAL A 140 -25.94 -4.47 -9.40
N GLY A 141 -25.78 -3.25 -8.87
CA GLY A 141 -25.64 -2.98 -7.44
C GLY A 141 -24.26 -3.30 -6.85
N LYS A 142 -23.24 -3.57 -7.69
CA LYS A 142 -21.86 -3.76 -7.24
C LYS A 142 -21.12 -2.43 -7.18
N PRO A 143 -20.22 -2.23 -6.20
CA PRO A 143 -19.38 -1.03 -6.16
C PRO A 143 -18.48 -0.97 -7.41
N GLU A 144 -18.41 0.21 -8.02
CA GLU A 144 -17.58 0.54 -9.17
C GLU A 144 -16.80 1.81 -8.84
N LEU A 145 -15.51 1.83 -9.19
CA LEU A 145 -14.69 3.04 -9.10
C LEU A 145 -14.83 3.84 -10.38
N VAL A 146 -15.15 5.11 -10.23
CA VAL A 146 -15.09 6.10 -11.30
C VAL A 146 -13.98 7.08 -10.97
N LEU A 147 -12.98 7.12 -11.84
CA LEU A 147 -11.92 8.12 -11.78
C LEU A 147 -12.38 9.35 -12.55
N HIS A 148 -12.14 10.53 -11.99
CA HIS A 148 -12.44 11.81 -12.62
C HIS A 148 -11.18 12.68 -12.68
N GLY A 149 -11.23 13.72 -13.51
CA GLY A 149 -10.21 14.77 -13.56
C GLY A 149 -8.80 14.23 -13.80
N GLU A 150 -7.84 14.72 -12.99
CA GLU A 150 -6.43 14.36 -13.14
C GLU A 150 -6.14 12.89 -12.84
N VAL A 151 -6.92 12.24 -11.97
CA VAL A 151 -6.74 10.81 -11.65
C VAL A 151 -7.15 9.96 -12.85
N GLN A 152 -8.25 10.33 -13.53
CA GLN A 152 -8.67 9.69 -14.78
C GLN A 152 -7.62 9.87 -15.89
N ARG A 153 -7.09 11.09 -16.04
CA ARG A 153 -6.06 11.39 -17.05
C ARG A 153 -4.80 10.56 -16.81
N CYS A 154 -4.32 10.52 -15.57
CA CYS A 154 -3.15 9.74 -15.20
C CYS A 154 -3.36 8.24 -15.45
N ALA A 155 -4.53 7.70 -15.08
CA ALA A 155 -4.86 6.30 -15.32
C ALA A 155 -4.89 5.96 -16.82
N GLN A 156 -5.45 6.84 -17.66
CA GLN A 156 -5.47 6.67 -19.11
C GLN A 156 -4.06 6.72 -19.73
N GLU A 157 -3.23 7.68 -19.31
CA GLU A 157 -1.84 7.81 -19.78
C GLU A 157 -0.99 6.57 -19.45
N ARG A 158 -1.39 5.80 -18.43
CA ARG A 158 -0.70 4.61 -17.93
C ARG A 158 -1.38 3.30 -18.32
N ASN A 159 -2.38 3.32 -19.20
CA ASN A 159 -3.15 2.14 -19.63
C ASN A 159 -3.70 1.31 -18.45
N ILE A 160 -4.18 1.99 -17.41
CA ILE A 160 -4.88 1.35 -16.30
C ILE A 160 -6.33 1.13 -16.74
N ASN A 161 -6.68 -0.12 -17.05
CA ASN A 161 -7.92 -0.44 -17.77
C ASN A 161 -8.93 -1.21 -16.90
N SER A 162 -8.52 -1.70 -15.74
CA SER A 162 -9.40 -2.39 -14.81
C SER A 162 -9.24 -1.91 -13.38
N THR A 163 -10.38 -1.68 -12.73
CA THR A 163 -10.51 -1.24 -11.35
C THR A 163 -11.30 -2.28 -10.56
N PHE A 164 -10.68 -2.91 -9.56
CA PHE A 164 -11.39 -3.73 -8.59
C PHE A 164 -11.65 -2.92 -7.33
N VAL A 165 -12.90 -2.89 -6.86
CA VAL A 165 -13.27 -2.22 -5.62
C VAL A 165 -13.74 -3.27 -4.62
N SER A 166 -13.00 -3.43 -3.53
CA SER A 166 -13.43 -4.18 -2.35
C SER A 166 -13.75 -3.19 -1.24
N MET A 167 -14.95 -3.25 -0.68
CA MET A 167 -15.38 -2.37 0.41
C MET A 167 -15.48 -3.16 1.71
N SER A 168 -14.86 -2.63 2.77
CA SER A 168 -15.06 -3.07 4.15
C SER A 168 -15.49 -1.88 4.98
N HIS A 169 -16.47 -2.05 5.86
CA HIS A 169 -17.03 -0.95 6.65
C HIS A 169 -17.17 -1.30 8.13
N THR A 170 -17.01 -0.27 8.96
CA THR A 170 -17.39 -0.20 10.38
C THR A 170 -18.48 0.86 10.54
N ASN A 171 -18.92 1.12 11.78
CA ASN A 171 -19.89 2.20 12.05
C ASN A 171 -19.34 3.60 11.74
N ASP A 172 -18.02 3.77 11.80
CA ASP A 172 -17.39 5.09 11.74
C ASP A 172 -16.68 5.34 10.40
N TYR A 173 -16.27 4.29 9.68
CA TYR A 173 -15.52 4.41 8.42
C TYR A 173 -15.83 3.28 7.44
N ALA A 174 -15.78 3.60 6.16
CA ALA A 174 -15.71 2.64 5.07
C ALA A 174 -14.33 2.72 4.39
N VAL A 175 -13.67 1.59 4.26
CA VAL A 175 -12.41 1.43 3.54
C VAL A 175 -12.74 0.81 2.19
N ALA A 176 -12.33 1.47 1.12
CA ALA A 176 -12.38 0.93 -0.22
C ALA A 176 -10.97 0.62 -0.69
N GLN A 177 -10.69 -0.66 -0.88
CA GLN A 177 -9.50 -1.11 -1.56
C GLN A 177 -9.76 -1.05 -3.06
N VAL A 178 -9.01 -0.21 -3.74
CA VAL A 178 -8.97 -0.15 -5.19
C VAL A 178 -7.77 -0.97 -5.65
N THR A 179 -7.93 -1.81 -6.66
CA THR A 179 -6.82 -2.40 -7.40
C THR A 179 -6.88 -1.92 -8.83
N LEU A 180 -5.82 -1.26 -9.27
CA LEU A 180 -5.65 -0.79 -10.64
C LEU A 180 -4.78 -1.79 -11.39
N CYS A 181 -5.30 -2.42 -12.44
CA CYS A 181 -4.49 -3.29 -13.30
C CYS A 181 -4.30 -2.64 -14.68
N SER A 182 -3.06 -2.68 -15.16
CA SER A 182 -2.72 -2.48 -16.56
C SER A 182 -2.91 -3.79 -17.32
N VAL A 183 -3.36 -3.72 -18.57
CA VAL A 183 -3.45 -4.87 -19.48
C VAL A 183 -2.33 -4.77 -20.51
#